data_AF-A0A6C0CLN7-F1
#
_entry.id   AF-A0A6C0CLN7-F1
#
_cell.length_a   1.000
_cell.length_b   1.000
_cell.length_c   1.000
_cell.angle_alpha   90.00
_cell.angle_beta   90.00
_cell.angle_gamma   90.00
#
_symmetry.space_group_name_H-M   'P 1'
#
loop_
_entity.id
_entity.type
_entity.pdbx_description
1 polymer ?
#
loop_
_entity_poly.entity_id
_entity_poly.type
_entity_poly.pdbx_seq_one_letter_code
_entity_poly.pdbx_strand_id
1 'polypeptide(L)'
;MEFLADSEKEDIFESIQDILEEYVETNAALFSKPNYLEYFVHHVMDFISILAQEEEWYDEDDEYLLEWIRKTCIESFKMFSIPLRENSPYNPIELNVEEIDSCIAIIKEHPNYKQRSKEWHTQRNNLFSASNLWKLFSTPSLYNSLIYEKCKGVDPKRFENVDILSKNPRNWGVKYEPITVMLYEYKNHVKVNTDFGCLPHDSLPIGASPDGIVCDRNHEKYGNMVEIKNIYNREINGIPSEEYWVQIQTQLEVAKLSKCDFVETRIKEYETKEEFLQDNDCEFKGIVLFYLSRNTNTHESCYTYMPISFTKTEELQQQWIQNNENEMKETHILYETSYWYLDEYSCVEVLRNDHWFQNAIPLIKHGWETVEKERKEGFEHRSPQKRHTNINVNQNTQKNDDTIKVIKIL
;
A
#
# COMPACT_ATOMS: atom_id res chain seq x y z
N MET A 1 18.27 -33.27 -14.16
CA MET A 1 16.88 -33.64 -13.76
C MET A 1 16.24 -34.81 -14.53
N GLU A 2 16.34 -34.89 -15.87
CA GLU A 2 15.64 -35.92 -16.69
C GLU A 2 16.09 -37.38 -16.41
N PHE A 3 17.29 -37.53 -15.82
CA PHE A 3 17.91 -38.82 -15.53
C PHE A 3 17.72 -39.30 -14.08
N LEU A 4 17.09 -38.51 -13.21
CA LEU A 4 16.82 -38.91 -11.82
C LEU A 4 15.64 -39.88 -11.75
N ALA A 5 15.80 -40.92 -10.93
CA ALA A 5 14.71 -41.80 -10.54
C ALA A 5 13.67 -41.03 -9.70
N ASP A 6 12.43 -41.50 -9.71
CA ASP A 6 11.35 -40.82 -8.97
C ASP A 6 11.59 -40.82 -7.45
N SER A 7 12.25 -41.87 -6.91
CA SER A 7 12.65 -41.92 -5.49
C SER A 7 13.67 -40.84 -5.14
N GLU A 8 14.62 -40.53 -6.03
CA GLU A 8 15.63 -39.49 -5.79
C GLU A 8 14.99 -38.09 -5.81
N LYS A 9 13.98 -37.89 -6.66
CA LYS A 9 13.18 -36.65 -6.68
C LYS A 9 12.36 -36.49 -5.41
N GLU A 10 11.82 -37.58 -4.86
CA GLU A 10 11.13 -37.60 -3.56
C GLU A 10 12.08 -37.21 -2.42
N ASP A 11 13.28 -37.80 -2.36
CA ASP A 11 14.28 -37.47 -1.33
C ASP A 11 14.71 -35.98 -1.38
N ILE A 12 14.89 -35.44 -2.58
CA ILE A 12 15.19 -34.01 -2.76
C ILE A 12 13.99 -33.15 -2.34
N PHE A 13 12.77 -33.56 -2.67
CA PHE A 13 11.56 -32.85 -2.28
C PHE A 13 11.42 -32.78 -0.76
N GLU A 14 11.61 -33.90 -0.05
CA GLU A 14 11.62 -33.94 1.43
C GLU A 14 12.71 -33.01 2.00
N SER A 15 13.90 -33.02 1.41
CA SER A 15 14.99 -32.13 1.83
C SER A 15 14.62 -30.64 1.67
N ILE A 16 13.95 -30.27 0.57
CA ILE A 16 13.47 -28.90 0.34
C ILE A 16 12.40 -28.52 1.36
N GLN A 17 11.55 -29.46 1.78
CA GLN A 17 10.53 -29.21 2.81
C GLN A 17 11.16 -28.91 4.17
N ASP A 18 12.16 -29.70 4.58
CA ASP A 18 12.88 -29.48 5.83
C ASP A 18 13.58 -28.11 5.84
N ILE A 19 14.21 -27.73 4.72
CA ILE A 19 14.81 -26.40 4.55
C ILE A 19 13.75 -25.30 4.63
N LEU A 20 12.57 -25.52 4.04
CA LEU A 20 11.49 -24.55 4.08
C LEU A 20 11.03 -24.32 5.51
N GLU A 21 10.78 -25.39 6.28
CA GLU A 21 10.33 -25.29 7.66
C GLU A 21 11.32 -24.46 8.50
N GLU A 22 12.62 -24.79 8.45
CA GLU A 22 13.65 -24.04 9.18
C GLU A 22 13.78 -22.59 8.69
N TYR A 23 13.78 -22.36 7.37
CA TYR A 23 13.93 -21.04 6.80
C TYR A 23 12.76 -20.13 7.15
N VAL A 24 11.54 -20.66 7.06
CA VAL A 24 10.31 -19.93 7.38
C VAL A 24 10.27 -19.56 8.85
N GLU A 25 10.60 -20.48 9.76
CA GLU A 25 10.65 -20.19 11.21
C GLU A 25 11.67 -19.10 11.56
N THR A 26 12.84 -19.13 10.93
CA THR A 26 13.94 -18.21 11.26
C THR A 26 13.87 -16.86 10.53
N ASN A 27 13.23 -16.83 9.35
CA ASN A 27 13.20 -15.67 8.45
C ASN A 27 11.79 -15.19 8.11
N ALA A 28 10.76 -15.57 8.89
CA ALA A 28 9.38 -15.16 8.63
C ALA A 28 9.21 -13.64 8.44
N ALA A 29 9.99 -12.81 9.15
CA ALA A 29 9.93 -11.36 8.99
C ALA A 29 10.31 -10.89 7.56
N LEU A 30 11.08 -11.68 6.81
CA LEU A 30 11.48 -11.37 5.43
C LEU A 30 10.35 -11.54 4.42
N PHE A 31 9.23 -12.20 4.75
CA PHE A 31 8.07 -12.29 3.84
C PHE A 31 7.52 -10.92 3.42
N SER A 32 7.77 -9.87 4.21
CA SER A 32 7.39 -8.51 3.82
C SER A 32 8.14 -8.02 2.58
N LYS A 33 9.30 -8.61 2.25
CA LYS A 33 10.14 -8.22 1.11
C LYS A 33 9.51 -8.66 -0.23
N PRO A 34 9.47 -7.79 -1.24
CA PRO A 34 8.89 -8.10 -2.55
C PRO A 34 9.49 -9.32 -3.27
N ASN A 35 10.77 -9.61 -3.03
CA ASN A 35 11.52 -10.68 -3.68
C ASN A 35 11.78 -11.87 -2.74
N TYR A 36 10.95 -12.05 -1.71
CA TYR A 36 11.10 -13.13 -0.74
C TYR A 36 11.14 -14.52 -1.41
N LEU A 37 10.23 -14.80 -2.34
CA LEU A 37 10.20 -16.09 -3.05
C LEU A 37 11.52 -16.33 -3.80
N GLU A 38 12.06 -15.31 -4.47
CA GLU A 38 13.33 -15.43 -5.19
C GLU A 38 14.51 -15.67 -4.24
N TYR A 39 14.58 -14.94 -3.12
CA TYR A 39 15.61 -15.20 -2.11
C TYR A 39 15.54 -16.62 -1.57
N PHE A 40 14.32 -17.13 -1.35
CA PHE A 40 14.12 -18.48 -0.88
C PHE A 40 14.52 -19.52 -1.94
N VAL A 41 14.06 -19.36 -3.19
CA VAL A 41 14.42 -20.25 -4.30
C VAL A 41 15.93 -20.28 -4.52
N HIS A 42 16.61 -19.13 -4.46
CA HIS A 42 18.07 -19.09 -4.56
C HIS A 42 18.75 -19.78 -3.37
N HIS A 43 18.25 -19.61 -2.14
CA HIS A 43 18.80 -20.28 -0.97
C HIS A 43 18.69 -21.82 -1.09
N VAL A 44 17.54 -22.31 -1.54
CA VAL A 44 17.33 -23.75 -1.81
C VAL A 44 18.22 -24.21 -2.97
N MET A 45 18.32 -23.43 -4.05
CA MET A 45 19.18 -23.74 -5.19
C MET A 45 20.64 -23.88 -4.79
N ASP A 46 21.16 -22.96 -3.96
CA ASP A 46 22.55 -23.02 -3.47
C ASP A 46 22.80 -24.33 -2.71
N PHE A 47 21.86 -24.77 -1.87
CA PHE A 47 21.96 -26.01 -1.12
C PHE A 47 21.89 -27.24 -2.04
N ILE A 48 20.90 -27.31 -2.94
CA ILE A 48 20.73 -28.43 -3.87
C ILE A 48 21.90 -28.52 -4.84
N SER A 49 22.44 -27.40 -5.29
CA SER A 49 23.60 -27.40 -6.20
C SER A 49 24.83 -28.01 -5.55
N ILE A 50 25.04 -27.80 -4.25
CA ILE A 50 26.14 -28.46 -3.50
C ILE A 50 25.94 -29.98 -3.49
N LEU A 51 24.74 -30.45 -3.14
CA LEU A 51 24.42 -31.89 -3.16
C LEU A 51 24.57 -32.49 -4.56
N ALA A 52 24.12 -31.76 -5.58
CA ALA A 52 24.14 -32.23 -6.95
C ALA A 52 25.56 -32.24 -7.58
N GLN A 53 26.45 -31.36 -7.11
CA GLN A 53 27.88 -31.41 -7.45
C GLN A 53 28.58 -32.62 -6.80
N GLU A 54 28.23 -32.97 -5.57
CA GLU A 54 28.79 -34.14 -4.89
C GLU A 54 28.42 -35.46 -5.60
N GLU A 55 27.21 -35.51 -6.16
CA GLU A 55 26.64 -36.69 -6.84
C GLU A 55 26.80 -36.67 -8.38
N GLU A 56 27.55 -35.69 -8.94
CA GLU A 56 27.89 -35.56 -10.36
C GLU A 56 26.72 -35.52 -11.38
N TRP A 57 25.53 -35.02 -11.00
CA TRP A 57 24.36 -34.95 -11.90
C TRP A 57 23.91 -33.53 -12.30
N TYR A 58 24.73 -32.52 -12.01
CA TYR A 58 24.45 -31.10 -12.26
C TYR A 58 25.34 -30.49 -13.37
N ASP A 59 24.75 -29.63 -14.18
CA ASP A 59 25.44 -28.68 -15.09
C ASP A 59 25.02 -27.26 -14.67
N GLU A 60 25.96 -26.29 -14.67
CA GLU A 60 25.77 -24.96 -14.07
C GLU A 60 24.64 -24.14 -14.71
N ASP A 61 24.21 -24.50 -15.93
CA ASP A 61 23.16 -23.84 -16.72
C ASP A 61 21.84 -24.65 -16.80
N ASP A 62 21.54 -25.56 -15.84
CA ASP A 62 20.29 -26.35 -15.84
C ASP A 62 19.06 -25.50 -15.46
N GLU A 63 18.51 -24.76 -16.43
CA GLU A 63 17.26 -23.98 -16.28
C GLU A 63 16.07 -24.85 -15.81
N TYR A 64 16.05 -26.16 -16.14
CA TYR A 64 14.99 -27.07 -15.71
C TYR A 64 15.05 -27.35 -14.22
N LEU A 65 16.25 -27.43 -13.64
CA LEU A 65 16.39 -27.61 -12.19
C LEU A 65 15.86 -26.40 -11.44
N LEU A 66 16.18 -25.19 -11.88
CA LEU A 66 15.69 -23.96 -11.25
C LEU A 66 14.16 -23.87 -11.31
N GLU A 67 13.55 -24.17 -12.46
CA GLU A 67 12.09 -24.18 -12.60
C GLU A 67 11.45 -25.24 -11.69
N TRP A 68 12.05 -26.44 -11.61
CA TRP A 68 11.57 -27.51 -10.74
C TRP A 68 11.67 -27.14 -9.27
N ILE A 69 12.81 -26.62 -8.81
CA ILE A 69 12.99 -26.14 -7.43
C ILE A 69 11.97 -25.04 -7.11
N ARG A 70 11.79 -24.07 -8.01
CA ARG A 70 10.79 -23.01 -7.82
C ARG A 70 9.39 -23.60 -7.64
N LYS A 71 8.99 -24.56 -8.47
CA LYS A 71 7.70 -25.23 -8.37
C LYS A 71 7.57 -25.97 -7.04
N THR A 72 8.59 -26.72 -6.64
CA THR A 72 8.64 -27.42 -5.36
C THR A 72 8.51 -26.46 -4.19
N CYS A 73 9.20 -25.31 -4.20
CA CYS A 73 9.06 -24.28 -3.17
C CYS A 73 7.61 -23.78 -3.05
N ILE A 74 6.93 -23.52 -4.17
CA ILE A 74 5.53 -23.10 -4.19
C ILE A 74 4.59 -24.19 -3.64
N GLU A 75 4.82 -25.45 -4.02
CA GLU A 75 4.07 -26.59 -3.49
C GLU A 75 4.26 -26.75 -1.98
N SER A 76 5.48 -26.54 -1.49
CA SER A 76 5.77 -26.55 -0.07
C SER A 76 5.07 -25.40 0.66
N PHE A 77 5.12 -24.15 0.17
CA PHE A 77 4.35 -23.04 0.78
C PHE A 77 2.86 -23.35 0.89
N LYS A 78 2.29 -23.99 -0.15
CA LYS A 78 0.90 -24.45 -0.14
C LYS A 78 0.64 -25.49 0.95
N MET A 79 1.53 -26.46 1.11
CA MET A 79 1.42 -27.49 2.14
C MET A 79 1.43 -26.91 3.56
N PHE A 80 2.26 -25.89 3.80
CA PHE A 80 2.30 -25.15 5.07
C PHE A 80 1.20 -24.10 5.21
N SER A 81 0.27 -24.01 4.25
CA SER A 81 -0.83 -23.02 4.25
C SER A 81 -0.34 -21.57 4.30
N ILE A 82 0.81 -21.28 3.70
CA ILE A 82 1.39 -19.93 3.63
C ILE A 82 1.09 -19.36 2.25
N PRO A 83 0.33 -18.26 2.11
CA PRO A 83 0.03 -17.70 0.80
C PRO A 83 1.26 -16.98 0.21
N LEU A 84 1.36 -16.96 -1.12
CA LEU A 84 2.30 -16.07 -1.79
C LEU A 84 1.87 -14.61 -1.58
N ARG A 85 2.84 -13.69 -1.76
CA ARG A 85 2.72 -12.29 -1.38
C ARG A 85 1.64 -11.52 -2.15
N GLU A 86 1.56 -11.75 -3.45
CA GLU A 86 0.54 -11.24 -4.35
C GLU A 86 0.09 -12.35 -5.30
N ASN A 87 -1.19 -12.32 -5.72
CA ASN A 87 -1.80 -13.25 -6.66
C ASN A 87 -1.48 -14.72 -6.35
N SER A 88 -1.60 -15.10 -5.07
CA SER A 88 -1.36 -16.46 -4.62
C SER A 88 -2.26 -17.44 -5.38
N PRO A 89 -1.73 -18.54 -5.96
CA PRO A 89 -2.53 -19.48 -6.75
C PRO A 89 -3.44 -20.38 -5.91
N TYR A 90 -3.39 -20.24 -4.59
CA TYR A 90 -4.24 -20.92 -3.61
C TYR A 90 -4.57 -19.96 -2.48
N ASN A 91 -5.72 -20.19 -1.85
CA ASN A 91 -6.14 -19.46 -0.67
C ASN A 91 -6.15 -20.38 0.57
N PRO A 92 -5.24 -20.18 1.54
CA PRO A 92 -5.22 -21.00 2.75
C PRO A 92 -6.33 -20.65 3.74
N ILE A 93 -6.93 -19.45 3.62
CA ILE A 93 -7.96 -18.96 4.55
C ILE A 93 -9.21 -18.59 3.73
N GLU A 94 -10.09 -19.56 3.53
CA GLU A 94 -11.41 -19.33 2.94
C GLU A 94 -12.45 -19.13 4.03
N LEU A 95 -13.06 -17.94 4.05
CA LEU A 95 -14.17 -17.63 4.94
C LEU A 95 -15.49 -17.94 4.22
N ASN A 96 -16.41 -18.59 4.92
CA ASN A 96 -17.78 -18.71 4.45
C ASN A 96 -18.56 -17.39 4.65
N VAL A 97 -19.76 -17.33 4.07
CA VAL A 97 -20.59 -16.11 4.07
C VAL A 97 -20.95 -15.69 5.49
N GLU A 98 -21.24 -16.63 6.39
CA GLU A 98 -21.60 -16.36 7.78
C GLU A 98 -20.42 -15.82 8.61
N GLU A 99 -19.20 -16.27 8.33
CA GLU A 99 -17.96 -15.75 8.92
C GLU A 99 -17.71 -14.31 8.45
N ILE A 100 -17.88 -14.04 7.16
CA ILE A 100 -17.75 -12.68 6.61
C ILE A 100 -18.82 -11.75 7.19
N ASP A 101 -20.07 -12.21 7.30
CA ASP A 101 -21.18 -11.47 7.94
C ASP A 101 -20.78 -11.07 9.37
N SER A 102 -20.18 -12.00 10.13
CA SER A 102 -19.72 -11.77 11.50
C SER A 102 -18.59 -10.74 11.57
N CYS A 103 -17.59 -10.84 10.68
CA CYS A 103 -16.49 -9.88 10.61
C CYS A 103 -17.00 -8.47 10.27
N ILE A 104 -17.87 -8.34 9.26
CA ILE A 104 -18.44 -7.05 8.87
C ILE A 104 -19.29 -6.44 9.98
N ALA A 105 -20.03 -7.26 10.75
CA ALA A 105 -20.78 -6.79 11.91
C ALA A 105 -19.85 -6.16 12.96
N ILE A 106 -18.77 -6.85 13.33
CA ILE A 106 -17.77 -6.34 14.29
C ILE A 106 -17.15 -5.03 13.78
N ILE A 107 -16.78 -4.98 12.50
CA ILE A 107 -16.19 -3.78 11.87
C ILE A 107 -17.14 -2.58 11.98
N LYS A 108 -18.44 -2.78 11.76
CA LYS A 108 -19.46 -1.73 11.83
C LYS A 108 -19.77 -1.24 13.25
N GLU A 109 -19.48 -2.04 14.27
CA GLU A 109 -19.65 -1.62 15.67
C GLU A 109 -18.60 -0.60 16.11
N HIS A 110 -17.45 -0.55 15.44
CA HIS A 110 -16.40 0.40 15.77
C HIS A 110 -16.79 1.83 15.36
N PRO A 111 -16.57 2.82 16.25
CA PRO A 111 -16.94 4.20 15.96
C PRO A 111 -16.11 4.76 14.80
N ASN A 112 -16.80 5.27 13.77
CA ASN A 112 -16.17 6.06 12.74
C ASN A 112 -15.99 7.51 13.23
N TYR A 113 -14.90 7.76 13.95
CA TYR A 113 -14.55 9.12 14.35
C TYR A 113 -14.21 9.96 13.12
N LYS A 114 -14.84 11.13 12.99
CA LYS A 114 -14.52 12.09 11.93
C LYS A 114 -13.01 12.31 11.89
N GLN A 115 -12.42 12.15 10.70
CA GLN A 115 -10.99 12.35 10.49
C GLN A 115 -10.54 13.70 11.09
N ARG A 116 -9.40 13.72 11.79
CA ARG A 116 -8.85 14.90 12.51
C ARG A 116 -9.64 15.34 13.76
N SER A 117 -10.65 14.59 14.21
CA SER A 117 -11.27 14.86 15.52
C SER A 117 -10.29 14.58 16.68
N LYS A 118 -10.62 15.08 17.87
CA LYS A 118 -9.81 14.84 19.07
C LYS A 118 -9.73 13.34 19.40
N GLU A 119 -10.85 12.64 19.28
CA GLU A 119 -10.99 11.20 19.50
C GLU A 119 -10.13 10.42 18.51
N TRP A 120 -10.15 10.81 17.23
CA TRP A 120 -9.29 10.24 16.19
C TRP A 120 -7.80 10.39 16.54
N HIS A 121 -7.38 11.56 17.01
CA HIS A 121 -6.01 11.80 17.44
C HIS A 121 -5.61 11.00 18.70
N THR A 122 -6.51 10.93 19.69
CA THR A 122 -6.28 10.17 20.92
C THR A 122 -6.13 8.68 20.62
N GLN A 123 -7.00 8.12 19.78
CA GLN A 123 -6.91 6.74 19.37
C GLN A 123 -5.57 6.48 18.68
N ARG A 124 -5.21 7.27 17.66
CA ARG A 124 -3.95 7.07 16.90
C ARG A 124 -2.66 7.28 17.68
N ASN A 125 -2.67 8.06 18.74
CA ASN A 125 -1.51 8.25 19.61
C ASN A 125 -1.18 6.99 20.44
N ASN A 126 -2.17 6.13 20.69
CA ASN A 126 -2.04 4.96 21.56
C ASN A 126 -1.92 3.62 20.81
N LEU A 127 -1.60 3.67 19.52
CA LEU A 127 -1.37 2.49 18.69
C LEU A 127 -0.46 2.81 17.51
N PHE A 128 0.22 1.80 16.97
CA PHE A 128 0.86 1.87 15.66
C PHE A 128 -0.21 1.77 14.57
N SER A 129 -0.21 2.72 13.63
CA SER A 129 -1.12 2.63 12.49
C SER A 129 -0.54 1.67 11.45
N ALA A 130 -1.38 0.90 10.76
CA ALA A 130 -0.98 0.01 9.68
C ALA A 130 -0.01 0.66 8.68
N SER A 131 -0.30 1.90 8.27
CA SER A 131 0.52 2.70 7.33
C SER A 131 1.94 3.03 7.82
N ASN A 132 2.25 2.84 9.10
CA ASN A 132 3.55 3.14 9.70
C ASN A 132 4.22 1.90 10.31
N LEU A 133 3.49 0.78 10.43
CA LEU A 133 3.96 -0.42 11.12
C LEU A 133 5.19 -1.02 10.44
N TRP A 134 5.26 -0.93 9.10
CA TRP A 134 6.38 -1.38 8.29
C TRP A 134 7.74 -0.84 8.76
N LYS A 135 7.78 0.34 9.40
CA LYS A 135 9.02 0.94 9.92
C LYS A 135 9.66 0.11 11.03
N LEU A 136 8.90 -0.75 11.72
CA LEU A 136 9.43 -1.69 12.72
C LEU A 136 10.35 -2.74 12.09
N PHE A 137 10.07 -3.13 10.83
CA PHE A 137 10.79 -4.16 10.09
C PHE A 137 11.88 -3.58 9.16
N SER A 138 12.11 -2.28 9.27
CA SER A 138 13.00 -1.54 8.38
C SER A 138 14.31 -1.17 9.08
N THR A 139 15.00 -0.16 8.55
CA THR A 139 16.29 0.29 9.09
C THR A 139 16.17 0.86 10.51
N PRO A 140 17.24 0.84 11.31
CA PRO A 140 17.26 1.44 12.65
C PRO A 140 16.82 2.92 12.66
N SER A 141 17.09 3.66 11.59
CA SER A 141 16.66 5.06 11.46
C SER A 141 15.14 5.21 11.37
N LEU A 142 14.47 4.33 10.61
CA LEU A 142 13.01 4.35 10.45
C LEU A 142 12.31 3.83 11.71
N TYR A 143 12.88 2.80 12.33
CA TYR A 143 12.47 2.34 13.66
C TYR A 143 12.52 3.50 14.67
N ASN A 144 13.66 4.18 14.79
CA ASN A 144 13.83 5.31 15.70
C ASN A 144 12.84 6.44 15.41
N SER A 145 12.61 6.75 14.13
CA SER A 145 11.63 7.76 13.73
C SER A 145 10.21 7.39 14.17
N LEU A 146 9.81 6.12 14.06
CA LEU A 146 8.50 5.64 14.49
C LEU A 146 8.35 5.76 16.00
N ILE A 147 9.33 5.27 16.77
CA ILE A 147 9.31 5.36 18.24
C ILE A 147 9.26 6.82 18.68
N TYR A 148 10.11 7.68 18.11
CA TYR A 148 10.14 9.12 18.42
C TYR A 148 8.78 9.79 18.15
N GLU A 149 8.15 9.50 17.00
CA GLU A 149 6.82 10.02 16.65
C GLU A 149 5.78 9.63 17.72
N LYS A 150 5.79 8.37 18.16
CA LYS A 150 4.83 7.85 19.16
C LYS A 150 5.13 8.33 20.57
N CYS A 151 6.38 8.59 20.93
CA CYS A 151 6.73 9.18 22.22
C CYS A 151 6.37 10.67 22.30
N LYS A 152 6.63 11.43 21.23
CA LYS A 152 6.34 12.87 21.17
C LYS A 152 4.84 13.17 21.19
N GLY A 153 4.04 12.29 20.59
CA GLY A 153 2.61 12.49 20.40
C GLY A 153 2.29 13.46 19.25
N VAL A 154 1.04 13.42 18.80
CA VAL A 154 0.53 14.31 17.75
C VAL A 154 0.30 15.73 18.29
N ASP A 155 0.97 16.73 17.71
CA ASP A 155 0.62 18.14 17.87
C ASP A 155 -0.64 18.46 17.03
N PRO A 156 -1.79 18.79 17.65
CA PRO A 156 -3.03 19.07 16.91
C PRO A 156 -2.87 20.21 15.90
N LYS A 157 -1.98 21.17 16.16
CA LYS A 157 -1.77 22.36 15.30
C LYS A 157 -1.13 22.02 13.95
N ARG A 158 -0.46 20.87 13.82
CA ARG A 158 0.09 20.40 12.54
C ARG A 158 -0.99 19.98 11.55
N PHE A 159 -2.20 19.69 12.01
CA PHE A 159 -3.30 19.19 11.19
C PHE A 159 -4.31 20.27 10.78
N GLU A 160 -4.31 21.42 11.47
CA GLU A 160 -5.11 22.60 11.11
C GLU A 160 -4.59 23.29 9.84
N ASN A 161 -3.30 23.14 9.51
CA ASN A 161 -2.64 23.81 8.38
C ASN A 161 -2.22 22.84 7.25
N VAL A 162 -3.01 21.80 6.96
CA VAL A 162 -2.79 21.02 5.73
C VAL A 162 -3.36 21.83 4.57
N ASP A 163 -2.48 22.49 3.83
CA ASP A 163 -2.84 23.22 2.63
C ASP A 163 -3.33 22.23 1.55
N ILE A 164 -4.64 22.07 1.44
CA ILE A 164 -5.32 21.22 0.45
C ILE A 164 -4.95 21.65 -0.98
N LEU A 165 -4.56 22.92 -1.18
CA LEU A 165 -4.16 23.47 -2.47
C LEU A 165 -2.72 23.09 -2.87
N SER A 166 -1.90 22.63 -1.92
CA SER A 166 -0.52 22.29 -2.24
C SER A 166 -0.46 21.04 -3.14
N LYS A 167 0.21 21.17 -4.29
CA LYS A 167 0.42 20.06 -5.24
C LYS A 167 1.50 19.13 -4.70
N ASN A 168 1.11 18.20 -3.83
CA ASN A 168 1.99 17.19 -3.27
C ASN A 168 1.38 15.78 -3.41
N PRO A 169 2.17 14.70 -3.34
CA PRO A 169 1.68 13.33 -3.54
C PRO A 169 0.56 12.91 -2.58
N ARG A 170 0.54 13.44 -1.35
CA ARG A 170 -0.53 13.14 -0.38
C ARG A 170 -1.86 13.76 -0.80
N ASN A 171 -1.86 15.02 -1.21
CA ASN A 171 -3.07 15.69 -1.70
C ASN A 171 -3.53 15.08 -3.03
N TRP A 172 -2.60 14.63 -3.88
CA TRP A 172 -2.91 13.85 -5.08
C TRP A 172 -3.64 12.55 -4.74
N GLY A 173 -3.13 11.81 -3.76
CA GLY A 173 -3.77 10.61 -3.22
C GLY A 173 -5.21 10.86 -2.78
N VAL A 174 -5.41 11.87 -1.92
CA VAL A 174 -6.74 12.24 -1.41
C VAL A 174 -7.70 12.69 -2.51
N LYS A 175 -7.21 13.47 -3.49
CA LYS A 175 -8.03 13.95 -4.62
C LYS A 175 -8.52 12.80 -5.51
N TYR A 176 -7.69 11.79 -5.74
CA TYR A 176 -7.98 10.77 -6.75
C TYR A 176 -8.45 9.42 -6.19
N GLU A 177 -8.42 9.24 -4.87
CA GLU A 177 -8.95 8.04 -4.21
C GLU A 177 -10.43 7.78 -4.56
N PRO A 178 -11.35 8.77 -4.54
CA PRO A 178 -12.74 8.52 -4.94
C PRO A 178 -12.90 8.09 -6.40
N ILE A 179 -12.03 8.59 -7.30
CA ILE A 179 -12.04 8.17 -8.71
C ILE A 179 -11.60 6.72 -8.84
N THR A 180 -10.55 6.33 -8.12
CA THR A 180 -10.08 4.94 -8.11
C THR A 180 -11.11 3.98 -7.52
N VAL A 181 -11.86 4.38 -6.47
CA VAL A 181 -13.02 3.62 -5.97
C VAL A 181 -14.05 3.44 -7.08
N MET A 182 -14.48 4.52 -7.74
CA MET A 182 -15.47 4.44 -8.82
C MET A 182 -15.01 3.57 -10.00
N LEU A 183 -13.72 3.63 -10.35
CA LEU A 183 -13.13 2.78 -11.39
C LEU A 183 -13.16 1.30 -10.99
N TYR A 184 -12.78 0.99 -9.74
CA TYR A 184 -12.83 -0.37 -9.22
C TYR A 184 -14.27 -0.91 -9.17
N GLU A 185 -15.23 -0.11 -8.68
CA GLU A 185 -16.65 -0.46 -8.69
C GLU A 185 -17.18 -0.73 -10.10
N TYR A 186 -16.81 0.13 -11.06
CA TYR A 186 -17.23 0.01 -12.45
C TYR A 186 -16.66 -1.25 -13.11
N LYS A 187 -15.35 -1.51 -12.93
CA LYS A 187 -14.67 -2.66 -13.53
C LYS A 187 -15.10 -4.00 -12.95
N ASN A 188 -15.42 -4.04 -11.66
CA ASN A 188 -15.78 -5.28 -10.97
C ASN A 188 -17.30 -5.46 -10.77
N HIS A 189 -18.12 -4.49 -11.20
CA HIS A 189 -19.56 -4.50 -11.00
C HIS A 189 -20.01 -4.63 -9.53
N VAL A 190 -19.26 -4.00 -8.63
CA VAL A 190 -19.51 -4.00 -7.17
C VAL A 190 -19.83 -2.62 -6.64
N LYS A 191 -20.29 -2.59 -5.38
CA LYS A 191 -20.29 -1.38 -4.54
C LYS A 191 -19.33 -1.58 -3.37
N VAL A 192 -18.44 -0.61 -3.18
CA VAL A 192 -17.48 -0.60 -2.09
C VAL A 192 -18.02 0.32 -1.00
N ASN A 193 -18.12 -0.20 0.22
CA ASN A 193 -18.38 0.65 1.37
C ASN A 193 -17.04 1.25 1.84
N THR A 194 -16.95 2.57 1.92
CA THR A 194 -15.76 3.32 2.37
C THR A 194 -15.98 3.99 3.73
N ASP A 195 -17.11 3.72 4.40
CA ASP A 195 -17.48 4.34 5.68
C ASP A 195 -16.94 3.54 6.87
N PHE A 196 -15.62 3.33 6.90
CA PHE A 196 -14.94 2.59 7.96
C PHE A 196 -13.93 3.47 8.71
N GLY A 197 -13.98 3.37 10.05
CA GLY A 197 -13.09 4.09 10.95
C GLY A 197 -11.75 3.40 11.20
N CYS A 198 -11.09 3.79 12.28
CA CYS A 198 -9.89 3.10 12.75
C CYS A 198 -10.29 1.87 13.59
N LEU A 199 -10.02 0.68 13.06
CA LEU A 199 -10.20 -0.62 13.70
C LEU A 199 -8.98 -0.95 14.57
N PRO A 200 -9.11 -0.97 15.91
CA PRO A 200 -8.03 -1.42 16.78
C PRO A 200 -7.93 -2.96 16.78
N HIS A 201 -6.74 -3.49 17.01
CA HIS A 201 -6.58 -4.91 17.33
C HIS A 201 -7.04 -5.22 18.75
N ASP A 202 -7.60 -6.40 18.98
CA ASP A 202 -8.17 -6.79 20.28
C ASP A 202 -7.13 -6.80 21.43
N SER A 203 -5.89 -7.19 21.12
CA SER A 203 -4.84 -7.44 22.13
C SER A 203 -3.51 -6.74 21.87
N LEU A 204 -3.34 -6.09 20.70
CA LEU A 204 -2.05 -5.52 20.28
C LEU A 204 -2.20 -4.00 20.11
N PRO A 205 -1.13 -3.24 20.32
CA PRO A 205 -1.15 -1.78 20.19
C PRO A 205 -1.05 -1.37 18.71
N ILE A 206 -1.92 -1.91 17.87
CA ILE A 206 -2.01 -1.63 16.44
C ILE A 206 -3.45 -1.28 16.06
N GLY A 207 -3.60 -0.49 15.00
CA GLY A 207 -4.90 -0.23 14.41
C GLY A 207 -4.80 0.13 12.94
N ALA A 208 -5.85 -0.16 12.20
CA ALA A 208 -5.89 0.06 10.76
C ALA A 208 -7.22 0.71 10.33
N SER A 209 -7.17 1.41 9.20
CA SER A 209 -8.36 1.93 8.53
C SER A 209 -8.32 1.38 7.11
N PRO A 210 -9.20 0.44 6.76
CA PRO A 210 -9.38 0.00 5.39
C PRO A 210 -9.91 1.15 4.52
N ASP A 211 -9.46 1.25 3.27
CA ASP A 211 -10.01 2.25 2.33
C ASP A 211 -11.44 1.87 1.90
N GLY A 212 -11.71 0.57 1.78
CA GLY A 212 -13.07 0.08 1.60
C GLY A 212 -13.22 -1.43 1.74
N ILE A 213 -14.47 -1.89 1.80
CA ILE A 213 -14.85 -3.31 1.84
C ILE A 213 -16.06 -3.53 0.95
N VAL A 214 -16.05 -4.59 0.14
CA VAL A 214 -17.22 -4.99 -0.64
C VAL A 214 -18.23 -5.70 0.28
N CYS A 215 -19.40 -5.09 0.45
CA CYS A 215 -20.44 -5.58 1.36
C CYS A 215 -21.65 -6.21 0.65
N ASP A 216 -21.58 -6.44 -0.67
CA ASP A 216 -22.64 -7.15 -1.39
C ASP A 216 -22.52 -8.66 -1.18
N ARG A 217 -23.43 -9.21 -0.37
CA ARG A 217 -23.47 -10.62 0.03
C ARG A 217 -23.60 -11.61 -1.12
N ASN A 218 -24.12 -11.17 -2.28
CA ASN A 218 -24.31 -12.05 -3.44
C ASN A 218 -23.14 -11.99 -4.43
N HIS A 219 -22.14 -11.14 -4.17
CA HIS A 219 -20.99 -10.98 -5.05
C HIS A 219 -19.83 -11.90 -4.66
N GLU A 220 -19.06 -12.38 -5.63
CA GLU A 220 -17.86 -13.23 -5.40
C GLU A 220 -16.76 -12.52 -4.57
N LYS A 221 -16.81 -11.19 -4.57
CA LYS A 221 -15.90 -10.30 -3.83
C LYS A 221 -16.45 -9.91 -2.46
N TYR A 222 -17.55 -10.51 -2.00
CA TYR A 222 -18.09 -10.23 -0.68
C TYR A 222 -17.01 -10.42 0.40
N GLY A 223 -16.82 -9.42 1.25
CA GLY A 223 -15.78 -9.43 2.27
C GLY A 223 -14.36 -9.10 1.77
N ASN A 224 -14.16 -8.87 0.47
CA ASN A 224 -12.88 -8.35 -0.02
C ASN A 224 -12.67 -6.95 0.53
N MET A 225 -11.52 -6.74 1.17
CA MET A 225 -11.01 -5.40 1.42
C MET A 225 -10.52 -4.79 0.11
N VAL A 226 -10.50 -3.47 0.04
CA VAL A 226 -9.93 -2.72 -1.08
C VAL A 226 -8.95 -1.72 -0.48
N GLU A 227 -7.70 -1.76 -0.94
CA GLU A 227 -6.65 -0.81 -0.55
C GLU A 227 -6.19 -0.05 -1.80
N ILE A 228 -6.27 1.28 -1.76
CA ILE A 228 -6.11 2.13 -2.94
C ILE A 228 -4.83 2.96 -2.82
N LYS A 229 -4.01 2.94 -3.88
CA LYS A 229 -2.84 3.82 -4.01
C LYS A 229 -2.84 4.53 -5.36
N ASN A 230 -3.04 5.84 -5.33
CA ASN A 230 -2.83 6.70 -6.48
C ASN A 230 -1.34 7.04 -6.59
N ILE A 231 -0.66 6.40 -7.52
CA ILE A 231 0.79 6.47 -7.67
C ILE A 231 1.20 7.74 -8.43
N TYR A 232 2.10 8.52 -7.82
CA TYR A 232 2.65 9.72 -8.42
C TYR A 232 3.98 9.45 -9.15
N ASN A 233 4.94 8.79 -8.50
CA ASN A 233 6.31 8.62 -9.02
C ASN A 233 6.78 7.16 -9.17
N ARG A 234 6.19 6.19 -8.45
CA ARG A 234 6.67 4.79 -8.53
C ARG A 234 6.15 4.12 -9.80
N GLU A 235 6.88 3.12 -10.26
CA GLU A 235 6.41 2.22 -11.31
C GLU A 235 5.33 1.29 -10.76
N ILE A 236 4.28 1.07 -11.55
CA ILE A 236 3.22 0.10 -11.24
C ILE A 236 3.62 -1.21 -11.93
N ASN A 237 4.14 -2.16 -11.15
CA ASN A 237 4.63 -3.44 -11.64
C ASN A 237 3.79 -4.63 -11.14
N GLY A 238 2.63 -4.37 -10.53
CA GLY A 238 1.78 -5.40 -9.93
C GLY A 238 2.31 -5.97 -8.61
N ILE A 239 3.45 -5.49 -8.11
CA ILE A 239 4.04 -5.97 -6.86
C ILE A 239 3.87 -4.86 -5.82
N PRO A 240 3.08 -5.10 -4.74
CA PRO A 240 2.97 -4.14 -3.65
C PRO A 240 4.35 -3.78 -3.09
N SER A 241 4.57 -2.55 -2.63
CA SER A 241 5.81 -2.24 -1.88
C SER A 241 5.80 -2.97 -0.53
N GLU A 242 6.96 -3.13 0.14
CA GLU A 242 7.00 -3.67 1.50
C GLU A 242 6.09 -2.88 2.46
N GLU A 243 6.10 -1.55 2.36
CA GLU A 243 5.25 -0.66 3.15
C GLU A 243 3.76 -0.97 2.94
N TYR A 244 3.32 -1.07 1.68
CA TYR A 244 1.92 -1.33 1.35
C TYR A 244 1.50 -2.73 1.74
N TRP A 245 2.35 -3.73 1.53
CA TRP A 245 2.04 -5.10 1.90
C TRP A 245 1.88 -5.27 3.41
N VAL A 246 2.80 -4.71 4.22
CA VAL A 246 2.67 -4.74 5.69
C VAL A 246 1.42 -3.98 6.15
N GLN A 247 1.07 -2.87 5.49
CA GLN A 247 -0.17 -2.16 5.76
C GLN A 247 -1.39 -3.07 5.53
N ILE A 248 -1.45 -3.76 4.38
CA ILE A 248 -2.55 -4.66 4.00
C ILE A 248 -2.65 -5.85 4.97
N GLN A 249 -1.53 -6.49 5.33
CA GLN A 249 -1.55 -7.59 6.29
C GLN A 249 -2.07 -7.16 7.66
N THR A 250 -1.68 -5.97 8.11
CA THR A 250 -2.19 -5.39 9.36
C THR A 250 -3.69 -5.11 9.28
N GLN A 251 -4.16 -4.59 8.14
CA GLN A 251 -5.57 -4.33 7.88
C GLN A 251 -6.40 -5.63 7.87
N LEU A 252 -5.92 -6.68 7.20
CA LEU A 252 -6.55 -8.00 7.15
C LEU A 252 -6.64 -8.64 8.54
N GLU A 253 -5.58 -8.53 9.34
CA GLU A 253 -5.58 -9.03 10.72
C GLU A 253 -6.67 -8.36 11.56
N VAL A 254 -6.68 -7.01 11.62
CA VAL A 254 -7.63 -6.30 12.50
C VAL A 254 -9.07 -6.41 12.02
N ALA A 255 -9.27 -6.50 10.70
CA ALA A 255 -10.60 -6.71 10.10
C ALA A 255 -11.06 -8.18 10.20
N LYS A 256 -10.15 -9.11 10.51
CA LYS A 256 -10.39 -10.56 10.50
C LYS A 256 -10.92 -11.06 9.16
N LEU A 257 -10.50 -10.42 8.06
CA LEU A 257 -10.85 -10.80 6.69
C LEU A 257 -9.67 -11.52 6.03
N SER A 258 -9.93 -12.31 5.00
CA SER A 258 -8.90 -13.18 4.39
C SER A 258 -8.21 -12.61 3.16
N LYS A 259 -8.81 -11.64 2.46
CA LYS A 259 -8.29 -11.11 1.20
C LYS A 259 -8.53 -9.62 1.00
N CYS A 260 -7.60 -8.99 0.31
CA CYS A 260 -7.63 -7.58 -0.06
C CYS A 260 -7.30 -7.44 -1.56
N ASP A 261 -8.11 -6.69 -2.30
CA ASP A 261 -7.76 -6.21 -3.62
C ASP A 261 -6.91 -4.94 -3.48
N PHE A 262 -5.62 -5.04 -3.82
CA PHE A 262 -4.71 -3.91 -3.84
C PHE A 262 -4.77 -3.22 -5.20
N VAL A 263 -5.29 -2.00 -5.22
CA VAL A 263 -5.58 -1.23 -6.43
C VAL A 263 -4.60 -0.07 -6.55
N GLU A 264 -3.82 -0.08 -7.62
CA GLU A 264 -2.93 1.02 -7.98
C GLU A 264 -3.42 1.70 -9.25
N THR A 265 -3.43 3.03 -9.23
CA THR A 265 -3.73 3.83 -10.41
C THR A 265 -2.67 4.89 -10.62
N ARG A 266 -2.37 5.17 -11.88
CA ARG A 266 -1.71 6.41 -12.28
C ARG A 266 -2.74 7.26 -13.00
N ILE A 267 -3.21 8.29 -12.32
CA ILE A 267 -4.09 9.30 -12.89
C ILE A 267 -3.23 10.51 -13.26
N LYS A 268 -3.51 11.10 -14.41
CA LYS A 268 -2.86 12.32 -14.92
C LYS A 268 -3.93 13.34 -15.28
N GLU A 269 -3.52 14.60 -15.38
CA GLU A 269 -4.39 15.70 -15.79
C GLU A 269 -3.97 16.20 -17.18
N TYR A 270 -4.95 16.57 -18.00
CA TYR A 270 -4.70 17.33 -19.24
C TYR A 270 -4.31 18.76 -18.89
N GLU A 271 -3.48 19.39 -19.73
CA GLU A 271 -3.10 20.80 -19.50
C GLU A 271 -4.25 21.74 -19.85
N THR A 272 -5.07 21.36 -20.83
CA THR A 272 -6.17 22.17 -21.35
C THR A 272 -7.47 21.38 -21.53
N LYS A 273 -8.60 22.09 -21.54
CA LYS A 273 -9.91 21.51 -21.86
C LYS A 273 -9.92 21.00 -23.30
N GLU A 274 -9.25 21.68 -24.21
CA GLU A 274 -9.17 21.33 -25.62
C GLU A 274 -8.50 19.97 -25.83
N GLU A 275 -7.38 19.70 -25.15
CA GLU A 275 -6.74 18.38 -25.13
C GLU A 275 -7.69 17.31 -24.61
N PHE A 276 -8.35 17.57 -23.47
CA PHE A 276 -9.34 16.66 -22.90
C PHE A 276 -10.48 16.35 -23.89
N LEU A 277 -10.96 17.33 -24.66
CA LEU A 277 -12.05 17.10 -25.64
C LEU A 277 -11.56 16.35 -26.88
N GLN A 278 -10.31 16.55 -27.30
CA GLN A 278 -9.75 15.97 -28.51
C GLN A 278 -9.29 14.51 -28.32
N ASP A 279 -8.92 14.11 -27.11
CA ASP A 279 -8.51 12.73 -26.82
C ASP A 279 -9.70 11.76 -26.93
N ASN A 280 -9.80 11.01 -28.02
CA ASN A 280 -10.84 9.99 -28.18
C ASN A 280 -10.35 8.58 -27.86
N ASP A 281 -9.05 8.42 -27.56
CA ASP A 281 -8.39 7.15 -27.39
C ASP A 281 -8.43 6.70 -25.93
N CYS A 282 -8.45 7.64 -24.98
CA CYS A 282 -8.55 7.33 -23.57
C CYS A 282 -9.94 6.78 -23.19
N GLU A 283 -9.97 5.55 -22.67
CA GLU A 283 -11.19 4.88 -22.20
C GLU A 283 -11.78 5.60 -20.98
N PHE A 284 -10.95 5.93 -20.00
CA PHE A 284 -11.35 6.52 -18.73
C PHE A 284 -10.74 7.90 -18.54
N LYS A 285 -11.59 8.91 -18.69
CA LYS A 285 -11.27 10.32 -18.42
C LYS A 285 -12.49 11.03 -17.86
N GLY A 286 -12.27 12.10 -17.12
CA GLY A 286 -13.38 12.84 -16.53
C GLY A 286 -13.02 14.20 -15.96
N ILE A 287 -13.96 14.75 -15.20
CA ILE A 287 -13.89 16.11 -14.66
C ILE A 287 -13.97 16.03 -13.14
N VAL A 288 -13.08 16.76 -12.46
CA VAL A 288 -13.15 17.03 -11.03
C VAL A 288 -13.34 18.52 -10.81
N LEU A 289 -14.33 18.88 -10.01
CA LEU A 289 -14.58 20.25 -9.59
C LEU A 289 -14.09 20.41 -8.15
N PHE A 290 -13.27 21.42 -7.89
CA PHE A 290 -12.84 21.76 -6.55
C PHE A 290 -13.49 23.06 -6.09
N TYR A 291 -14.16 22.99 -4.94
CA TYR A 291 -14.94 24.06 -4.37
C TYR A 291 -14.29 24.58 -3.10
N LEU A 292 -14.04 25.90 -3.05
CA LEU A 292 -13.64 26.57 -1.82
C LEU A 292 -14.87 27.03 -1.05
N SER A 293 -14.88 26.76 0.26
CA SER A 293 -15.91 27.26 1.15
C SER A 293 -15.86 28.79 1.25
N ARG A 294 -17.03 29.44 1.14
CA ARG A 294 -17.16 30.89 1.36
C ARG A 294 -17.02 31.26 2.84
N ASN A 295 -17.29 30.31 3.74
CA ASN A 295 -17.15 30.48 5.18
C ASN A 295 -16.57 29.19 5.78
N THR A 296 -15.26 29.20 5.99
CA THR A 296 -14.51 28.05 6.52
C THR A 296 -14.90 27.66 7.95
N ASN A 297 -15.66 28.50 8.66
CA ASN A 297 -16.18 28.16 9.98
C ASN A 297 -17.45 27.29 9.92
N THR A 298 -18.17 27.29 8.79
CA THR A 298 -19.43 26.56 8.62
C THR A 298 -19.34 25.42 7.61
N HIS A 299 -18.51 25.56 6.59
CA HIS A 299 -18.33 24.54 5.55
C HIS A 299 -16.84 24.30 5.27
N GLU A 300 -16.50 23.05 4.99
CA GLU A 300 -15.16 22.64 4.54
C GLU A 300 -15.10 22.67 3.02
N SER A 301 -13.95 23.02 2.44
CA SER A 301 -13.71 22.90 1.00
C SER A 301 -13.81 21.44 0.56
N CYS A 302 -14.33 21.20 -0.65
CA CYS A 302 -14.65 19.85 -1.11
C CYS A 302 -14.43 19.66 -2.61
N TYR A 303 -14.39 18.40 -3.01
CA TYR A 303 -14.31 17.98 -4.41
C TYR A 303 -15.64 17.35 -4.84
N THR A 304 -15.96 17.52 -6.13
CA THR A 304 -17.08 16.85 -6.78
C THR A 304 -16.58 16.15 -8.03
N TYR A 305 -16.96 14.89 -8.19
CA TYR A 305 -16.42 13.99 -9.20
C TYR A 305 -17.49 13.66 -10.22
N MET A 306 -17.17 13.81 -11.50
CA MET A 306 -18.06 13.37 -12.57
C MET A 306 -18.18 11.83 -12.54
N PRO A 307 -19.41 11.26 -12.60
CA PRO A 307 -19.58 9.81 -12.61
C PRO A 307 -18.85 9.14 -13.78
N ILE A 308 -18.23 7.97 -13.53
CA ILE A 308 -17.49 7.19 -14.55
C ILE A 308 -18.38 6.77 -15.73
N SER A 309 -19.66 6.52 -15.47
CA SER A 309 -20.65 6.11 -16.49
C SER A 309 -21.18 7.27 -17.34
N PHE A 310 -20.76 8.51 -17.10
CA PHE A 310 -21.34 9.68 -17.75
C PHE A 310 -20.88 9.83 -19.21
N THR A 311 -21.85 9.89 -20.13
CA THR A 311 -21.62 9.88 -21.58
C THR A 311 -21.04 11.19 -22.13
N LYS A 312 -20.20 11.06 -23.16
CA LYS A 312 -19.07 11.91 -23.58
C LYS A 312 -19.37 13.25 -24.28
N THR A 313 -20.63 13.70 -24.45
CA THR A 313 -20.84 14.95 -25.21
C THR A 313 -20.43 16.17 -24.41
N GLU A 314 -19.78 17.12 -25.07
CA GLU A 314 -19.33 18.37 -24.43
C GLU A 314 -20.50 19.12 -23.78
N GLU A 315 -21.67 19.14 -24.43
CA GLU A 315 -22.87 19.80 -23.93
C GLU A 315 -23.33 19.22 -22.58
N LEU A 316 -23.34 17.90 -22.43
CA LEU A 316 -23.73 17.25 -21.18
C LEU A 316 -22.70 17.49 -20.08
N GLN A 317 -21.41 17.52 -20.41
CA GLN A 317 -20.35 17.87 -19.46
C GLN A 317 -20.52 19.31 -18.97
N GLN A 318 -20.77 20.26 -19.86
CA GLN A 318 -21.02 21.66 -19.51
C GLN A 318 -22.28 21.81 -18.63
N GLN A 319 -23.36 21.10 -18.96
CA GLN A 319 -24.57 21.08 -18.14
C GLN A 319 -24.31 20.53 -16.74
N TRP A 320 -23.52 19.46 -16.63
CA TRP A 320 -23.15 18.89 -15.34
C TRP A 320 -22.34 19.89 -14.49
N ILE A 321 -21.34 20.56 -15.07
CA ILE A 321 -20.58 21.60 -14.38
C ILE A 321 -21.50 22.73 -13.89
N GLN A 322 -22.36 23.24 -14.78
CA GLN A 322 -23.26 24.35 -14.48
C GLN A 322 -24.27 24.00 -13.39
N ASN A 323 -24.77 22.76 -13.37
CA ASN A 323 -25.69 22.28 -12.35
C ASN A 323 -25.00 22.21 -10.97
N ASN A 324 -23.82 21.60 -10.89
CA ASN A 324 -23.06 21.51 -9.63
C ASN A 324 -22.66 22.90 -9.11
N GLU A 325 -22.24 23.81 -10.00
CA GLU A 325 -21.95 25.20 -9.62
C GLU A 325 -23.19 25.90 -9.07
N ASN A 326 -24.36 25.73 -9.71
CA ASN A 326 -25.61 26.33 -9.26
C ASN A 326 -26.09 25.79 -7.91
N GLU A 327 -25.90 24.50 -7.65
CA GLU A 327 -26.24 23.86 -6.36
C GLU A 327 -25.36 24.39 -5.23
N MET A 328 -24.09 24.65 -5.50
CA MET A 328 -23.10 25.04 -4.50
C MET A 328 -22.91 26.56 -4.37
N LYS A 329 -23.50 27.38 -5.25
CA LYS A 329 -23.20 28.82 -5.39
C LYS A 329 -23.33 29.65 -4.11
N GLU A 330 -24.26 29.30 -3.23
CA GLU A 330 -24.54 30.04 -1.99
C GLU A 330 -23.50 29.77 -0.90
N THR A 331 -22.91 28.57 -0.89
CA THR A 331 -22.01 28.09 0.18
C THR A 331 -20.55 28.03 -0.26
N HIS A 332 -20.29 27.82 -1.55
CA HIS A 332 -18.97 27.62 -2.11
C HIS A 332 -18.73 28.46 -3.38
N ILE A 333 -17.47 28.54 -3.77
CA ILE A 333 -16.99 29.10 -5.04
C ILE A 333 -16.24 28.00 -5.77
N LEU A 334 -16.56 27.78 -7.05
CA LEU A 334 -15.78 26.90 -7.92
C LEU A 334 -14.39 27.50 -8.10
N TYR A 335 -13.36 26.83 -7.60
CA TYR A 335 -11.98 27.31 -7.63
C TYR A 335 -11.20 26.73 -8.81
N GLU A 336 -11.35 25.44 -9.05
CA GLU A 336 -10.61 24.73 -10.08
C GLU A 336 -11.48 23.66 -10.74
N THR A 337 -11.31 23.51 -12.06
CA THR A 337 -11.83 22.41 -12.84
C THR A 337 -10.63 21.64 -13.39
N SER A 338 -10.48 20.39 -12.97
CA SER A 338 -9.40 19.51 -13.44
C SER A 338 -9.97 18.47 -14.39
N TYR A 339 -9.28 18.25 -15.51
CA TYR A 339 -9.62 17.24 -16.49
C TYR A 339 -8.61 16.11 -16.34
N TRP A 340 -9.05 14.92 -15.96
CA TRP A 340 -8.17 13.80 -15.65
C TRP A 340 -8.34 12.66 -16.66
N TYR A 341 -7.30 11.84 -16.79
CA TYR A 341 -7.34 10.56 -17.48
C TYR A 341 -6.58 9.48 -16.71
N LEU A 342 -7.00 8.23 -16.90
CA LEU A 342 -6.34 7.06 -16.36
C LEU A 342 -5.21 6.64 -17.30
N ASP A 343 -3.97 6.73 -16.81
CA ASP A 343 -2.76 6.33 -17.53
C ASP A 343 -2.46 4.84 -17.32
N GLU A 344 -2.53 4.39 -16.07
CA GLU A 344 -2.29 2.99 -15.68
C GLU A 344 -3.26 2.55 -14.59
N TYR A 345 -3.64 1.28 -14.62
CA TYR A 345 -4.47 0.61 -13.62
C TYR A 345 -3.93 -0.79 -13.35
N SER A 346 -3.76 -1.13 -12.07
CA SER A 346 -3.40 -2.46 -11.61
C SER A 346 -4.29 -2.84 -10.42
N CYS A 347 -4.74 -4.09 -10.40
CA CYS A 347 -5.47 -4.66 -9.28
C CYS A 347 -4.90 -6.05 -9.01
N VAL A 348 -4.32 -6.24 -7.83
CA VAL A 348 -3.70 -7.52 -7.44
C VAL A 348 -4.30 -8.01 -6.13
N GLU A 349 -4.51 -9.31 -6.03
CA GLU A 349 -5.05 -9.92 -4.82
C GLU A 349 -3.92 -10.14 -3.81
N VAL A 350 -4.15 -9.75 -2.56
CA VAL A 350 -3.26 -10.01 -1.43
C VAL A 350 -4.04 -10.78 -0.38
N LEU A 351 -3.57 -11.98 -0.06
CA LEU A 351 -4.16 -12.85 0.95
C LEU A 351 -3.54 -12.59 2.33
N ARG A 352 -4.33 -12.85 3.37
CA ARG A 352 -3.88 -12.77 4.76
C ARG A 352 -2.83 -13.85 5.03
N ASN A 353 -1.67 -13.43 5.52
CA ASN A 353 -0.55 -14.29 5.85
C ASN A 353 -0.39 -14.35 7.38
N ASP A 354 -1.09 -15.30 8.00
CA ASP A 354 -1.04 -15.52 9.44
C ASP A 354 0.36 -15.87 9.92
N HIS A 355 1.11 -16.64 9.13
CA HIS A 355 2.46 -17.05 9.50
C HIS A 355 3.39 -15.84 9.68
N TRP A 356 3.37 -14.90 8.72
CA TRP A 356 4.10 -13.63 8.84
C TRP A 356 3.61 -12.83 10.05
N PHE A 357 2.28 -12.70 10.23
CA PHE A 357 1.74 -11.87 11.29
C PHE A 357 2.11 -12.39 12.69
N GLN A 358 2.03 -13.71 12.93
CA GLN A 358 2.45 -14.31 14.21
C GLN A 358 3.92 -13.99 14.54
N ASN A 359 4.79 -14.04 13.54
CA ASN A 359 6.21 -13.70 13.70
C ASN A 359 6.46 -12.18 13.85
N ALA A 360 5.53 -11.34 13.39
CA ALA A 360 5.57 -9.90 13.61
C ALA A 360 5.17 -9.50 15.05
N ILE A 361 4.36 -10.31 15.75
CA ILE A 361 3.85 -9.99 17.10
C ILE A 361 4.96 -9.64 18.11
N PRO A 362 6.05 -10.41 18.26
CA PRO A 362 7.13 -10.07 19.19
C PRO A 362 7.75 -8.71 18.89
N LEU A 363 7.94 -8.36 17.61
CA LEU A 363 8.51 -7.08 17.18
C LEU A 363 7.57 -5.91 17.50
N ILE A 364 6.26 -6.10 17.29
CA ILE A 364 5.23 -5.11 17.63
C ILE A 364 5.21 -4.85 19.14
N LYS A 365 5.19 -5.91 19.95
CA LYS A 365 5.20 -5.83 21.42
C LYS A 365 6.45 -5.12 21.90
N HIS A 366 7.63 -5.53 21.44
CA HIS A 366 8.90 -4.91 21.81
C HIS A 366 8.97 -3.42 21.42
N GLY A 367 8.49 -3.10 20.21
CA GLY A 367 8.40 -1.72 19.74
C GLY A 367 7.52 -0.87 20.66
N TRP A 368 6.38 -1.41 21.10
CA TRP A 368 5.47 -0.68 21.99
C TRP A 368 6.01 -0.56 23.42
N GLU A 369 6.59 -1.61 23.97
CA GLU A 369 7.30 -1.58 25.26
C GLU A 369 8.38 -0.49 25.27
N THR A 370 9.10 -0.34 24.15
CA THR A 370 10.07 0.75 23.97
C THR A 370 9.40 2.13 24.04
N VAL A 371 8.26 2.31 23.35
CA VAL A 371 7.48 3.56 23.40
C VAL A 371 7.04 3.87 24.85
N GLU A 372 6.48 2.90 25.55
CA GLU A 372 5.98 3.09 26.92
C GLU A 372 7.08 3.42 27.92
N LYS A 373 8.24 2.77 27.77
CA LYS A 373 9.44 3.06 28.57
C LYS A 373 9.95 4.48 28.31
N GLU A 374 10.17 4.84 27.05
CA GLU A 374 10.81 6.11 26.69
C GLU A 374 9.88 7.31 26.83
N ARG A 375 8.56 7.13 26.79
CA ARG A 375 7.60 8.16 27.21
C ARG A 375 7.83 8.61 28.66
N LYS A 376 8.35 7.74 29.53
CA LYS A 376 8.62 8.03 30.95
C LYS A 376 10.06 8.48 31.19
N GLU A 377 11.02 7.81 30.55
CA GLU A 377 12.45 8.02 30.78
C GLU A 377 13.06 9.13 29.90
N GLY A 378 12.40 9.51 28.81
CA GLY A 378 12.88 10.44 27.79
C GLY A 378 13.23 9.75 26.47
N PHE A 379 13.03 10.46 25.36
CA PHE A 379 13.11 9.92 23.99
C PHE A 379 13.95 10.78 23.02
N GLU A 380 14.63 11.82 23.52
CA GLU A 380 15.35 12.79 22.67
C GLU A 380 16.56 12.18 21.93
N HIS A 381 17.13 11.08 22.44
CA HIS A 381 18.18 10.32 21.75
C HIS A 381 17.71 9.71 20.42
N ARG A 382 16.40 9.56 20.22
CA ARG A 382 15.81 9.08 18.96
C ARG A 382 15.41 10.21 18.01
N SER A 383 15.65 11.47 18.37
CA SER A 383 15.30 12.61 17.52
C SER A 383 16.04 12.54 16.18
N PRO A 384 15.42 12.99 15.07
CA PRO A 384 16.07 13.02 13.77
C PRO A 384 17.36 13.84 13.82
N GLN A 385 18.50 13.20 13.53
CA GLN A 385 19.77 13.91 13.45
C GLN A 385 19.77 14.79 12.18
N LYS A 386 20.07 16.08 12.34
CA LYS A 386 20.25 16.97 11.20
C LYS A 386 21.46 16.47 10.40
N ARG A 387 21.27 16.14 9.12
CA ARG A 387 22.40 15.90 8.21
C ARG A 387 23.23 17.18 8.15
N HIS A 388 24.47 17.13 8.63
CA HIS A 388 25.45 18.15 8.29
C HIS A 388 25.78 17.98 6.81
N THR A 389 25.20 18.83 5.95
CA THR A 389 25.75 19.05 4.62
C THR A 389 27.14 19.64 4.81
N ASN A 390 28.18 18.83 4.60
CA ASN A 390 29.53 19.35 4.40
C ASN A 390 29.51 20.16 3.10
N ILE A 391 29.21 21.46 3.22
CA ILE A 391 29.56 22.42 2.19
C ILE A 391 31.09 22.43 2.20
N ASN A 392 31.69 21.69 1.28
CA ASN A 392 33.10 21.88 0.95
C ASN A 392 33.23 23.30 0.41
N VAL A 393 33.51 24.24 1.31
CA VAL A 393 34.01 25.56 0.97
C VAL A 393 35.42 25.34 0.42
N ASN A 394 35.51 25.03 -0.87
CA ASN A 394 36.76 25.12 -1.59
C ASN A 394 37.18 26.59 -1.58
N GLN A 395 38.06 26.93 -0.65
CA GLN A 395 38.90 28.11 -0.76
C GLN A 395 39.82 27.90 -1.97
N ASN A 396 39.45 28.46 -3.12
CA ASN A 396 40.41 28.69 -4.20
C ASN A 396 40.39 30.19 -4.55
N THR A 397 41.21 30.95 -3.83
CA THR A 397 41.86 32.14 -4.40
C THR A 397 43.08 31.67 -5.18
N GLN A 398 42.92 31.52 -6.50
CA GLN A 398 43.70 32.29 -7.48
C GLN A 398 43.26 31.92 -8.90
N LYS A 399 42.94 32.99 -9.63
CA LYS A 399 42.65 33.03 -11.05
C LYS A 399 43.76 32.34 -11.85
N ASN A 400 43.38 31.58 -12.86
CA ASN A 400 43.86 31.83 -14.22
C ASN A 400 42.75 31.49 -15.22
N ASP A 401 42.52 32.44 -16.12
CA ASP A 401 41.73 32.29 -17.34
C ASP A 401 42.22 31.08 -18.13
N ASP A 402 41.29 30.25 -18.60
CA ASP A 402 41.21 29.97 -20.03
C ASP A 402 39.83 29.38 -20.40
N THR A 403 39.27 30.00 -21.43
CA THR A 403 38.04 29.73 -22.16
C THR A 403 37.79 28.27 -22.53
N ILE A 404 36.57 27.75 -22.31
CA ILE A 404 35.77 27.00 -23.32
C ILE A 404 34.27 27.25 -23.08
N LYS A 405 33.61 27.81 -24.10
CA LYS A 405 32.15 27.96 -24.22
C LYS A 405 31.52 26.59 -24.50
N VAL A 406 30.44 26.24 -23.79
CA VAL A 406 29.50 25.20 -24.24
C VAL A 406 28.09 25.80 -24.30
N ILE A 407 27.54 25.68 -25.50
CA ILE A 407 26.26 26.19 -25.98
C ILE A 407 25.13 25.34 -25.36
N LYS A 408 24.13 25.99 -24.77
CA LYS A 408 22.83 25.38 -24.48
C LYS A 408 22.05 25.28 -25.79
N ILE A 409 21.67 24.07 -26.16
CA ILE A 409 20.63 23.83 -27.18
C ILE A 409 19.31 23.70 -26.41
N LEU A 410 18.34 24.48 -26.86
CA LEU A 410 16.93 24.46 -26.45
C LEU A 410 16.25 23.17 -26.88
#